data_AF-A0A6J7MSG5-F1
#
_entry.id   AF-A0A6J7MSG5-F1
#
_cell.length_a   1.000
_cell.length_b   1.000
_cell.length_c   1.000
_cell.angle_alpha   90.00
_cell.angle_beta   90.00
_cell.angle_gamma   90.00
#
_symmetry.space_group_name_H-M   'P 1'
#
loop_
_entity.id
_entity.type
_entity.pdbx_description
1 polymer ?
#
loop_
_entity_poly.entity_id
_entity_poly.type
_entity_poly.pdbx_seq_one_letter_code
_entity_poly.pdbx_strand_id
1 'polypeptide(L)'
;MISRRRFITGAFAIAGGGSALTTVAACSGGSSATSSSVPTELQIVQRFPQVLVPGNVRIPVSLANNDGLLSMDGGTELPATLTANIVNAETGEIVIGPITAKRHDKGLSIPYYPFRADIEEVGIFSIVIDGGPTDGAGIQIMDPSQISIPLVGSALPPFDTPTVDNNRGVNPICTYLPAACSLHNITLTDALALSKPIAYLVGTPAHCSTGTCSPALEALLQVSQKLADSMTFIHAEIYTDDTATVVAPAVEALNMTYEPALFITDAQGIVVERLDAVFDADEINDVLVTLGLQ
;
A
#
# COMPACT_ATOMS: atom_id res chain seq x y z
N MET A 1 -30.32 -9.08 -8.88
CA MET A 1 -29.46 -10.25 -8.63
C MET A 1 -28.80 -10.65 -9.94
N ILE A 2 -27.50 -10.44 -10.09
CA ILE A 2 -26.58 -11.21 -10.95
C ILE A 2 -25.18 -10.80 -10.46
N SER A 3 -24.57 -11.74 -9.73
CA SER A 3 -23.18 -11.70 -9.29
C SER A 3 -22.25 -11.83 -10.51
N ARG A 4 -21.19 -11.02 -10.55
CA ARG A 4 -20.10 -11.16 -11.52
C ARG A 4 -18.75 -11.17 -10.80
N ARG A 5 -18.49 -12.25 -10.06
CA ARG A 5 -17.13 -12.76 -9.85
C ARG A 5 -16.83 -13.80 -10.92
N ARG A 6 -15.85 -13.53 -11.78
CA ARG A 6 -15.14 -14.58 -12.52
C ARG A 6 -13.65 -14.28 -12.45
N PHE A 7 -13.06 -14.84 -11.41
CA PHE A 7 -11.64 -15.03 -11.26
C PHE A 7 -11.16 -16.14 -12.21
N ILE A 8 -9.96 -15.93 -12.71
CA ILE A 8 -9.21 -16.75 -13.66
C ILE A 8 -8.91 -18.11 -13.03
N THR A 9 -9.21 -19.19 -13.75
CA THR A 9 -8.72 -20.55 -13.46
C THR A 9 -8.25 -21.16 -14.77
N GLY A 10 -6.96 -20.98 -15.07
CA GLY A 10 -6.26 -21.73 -16.10
C GLY A 10 -5.78 -23.05 -15.51
N ALA A 11 -6.54 -24.12 -15.73
CA ALA A 11 -6.13 -25.48 -15.38
C ALA A 11 -5.32 -26.08 -16.53
N PHE A 12 -4.12 -26.56 -16.19
CA PHE A 12 -3.24 -27.36 -17.03
C PHE A 12 -3.95 -28.62 -17.53
N ALA A 13 -3.93 -28.83 -18.85
CA ALA A 13 -4.28 -30.09 -19.48
C ALA A 13 -3.06 -31.02 -19.48
N ILE A 14 -3.17 -32.19 -18.84
CA ILE A 14 -2.25 -33.31 -19.05
C ILE A 14 -3.06 -34.43 -19.69
N ALA A 15 -2.78 -34.69 -20.97
CA ALA A 15 -3.30 -35.83 -21.70
C ALA A 15 -2.12 -36.68 -22.20
N GLY A 16 -2.04 -37.90 -21.64
CA GLY A 16 -1.72 -39.18 -22.26
C GLY A 16 -0.58 -39.34 -23.28
N GLY A 17 0.17 -40.43 -23.12
CA GLY A 17 0.90 -41.06 -24.23
C GLY A 17 2.09 -41.88 -23.76
N GLY A 18 2.01 -43.21 -23.88
CA GLY A 18 3.05 -44.13 -23.46
C GLY A 18 4.10 -44.43 -24.52
N SER A 19 5.10 -45.17 -24.05
CA SER A 19 5.93 -46.18 -24.74
C SER A 19 7.37 -45.81 -25.15
N ALA A 20 8.21 -46.78 -24.76
CA ALA A 20 9.40 -47.31 -25.42
C ALA A 20 10.80 -46.78 -25.02
N LEU A 21 11.58 -47.73 -24.51
CA LEU A 21 13.03 -47.69 -24.31
C LEU A 21 13.77 -47.55 -25.65
N THR A 22 14.80 -46.71 -25.67
CA THR A 22 16.01 -46.93 -26.47
C THR A 22 17.23 -46.39 -25.72
N THR A 23 18.22 -47.26 -25.53
CA THR A 23 19.55 -46.94 -25.02
C THR A 23 20.43 -46.36 -26.13
N VAL A 24 21.14 -45.26 -25.86
CA VAL A 24 22.37 -44.90 -26.59
C VAL A 24 23.45 -44.55 -25.57
N ALA A 25 24.59 -45.21 -25.71
CA ALA A 25 25.79 -45.02 -24.91
C ALA A 25 26.71 -43.93 -25.50
N ALA A 26 27.54 -43.40 -24.61
CA ALA A 26 28.87 -42.79 -24.84
C ALA A 26 28.93 -41.39 -25.50
N CYS A 27 29.51 -40.41 -24.81
CA CYS A 27 30.96 -40.15 -24.87
C CYS A 27 31.37 -39.01 -23.93
N SER A 28 32.62 -39.12 -23.51
CA SER A 28 33.45 -38.23 -22.70
C SER A 28 33.49 -36.76 -23.14
N GLY A 29 33.68 -35.87 -22.16
CA GLY A 29 34.58 -34.73 -22.32
C GLY A 29 33.97 -33.38 -22.00
N GLY A 30 34.61 -32.67 -21.08
CA GLY A 30 34.55 -31.21 -21.02
C GLY A 30 33.76 -30.67 -19.84
N SER A 31 34.48 -30.41 -18.75
CA SER A 31 34.05 -29.46 -17.73
C SER A 31 33.60 -28.15 -18.40
N SER A 32 32.33 -27.85 -18.26
CA SER A 32 31.83 -26.48 -18.28
C SER A 32 30.80 -26.45 -17.18
N ALA A 33 31.27 -26.10 -15.98
CA ALA A 33 30.39 -25.58 -14.95
C ALA A 33 29.73 -24.34 -15.56
N THR A 34 28.54 -24.55 -16.13
CA THR A 34 27.62 -23.48 -16.45
C THR A 34 27.16 -22.99 -15.09
N SER A 35 27.86 -22.00 -14.56
CA SER A 35 27.29 -21.10 -13.57
C SER A 35 26.17 -20.36 -14.29
N SER A 36 25.02 -21.01 -14.43
CA SER A 36 23.76 -20.36 -14.75
C SER A 36 23.33 -19.61 -13.49
N SER A 37 24.11 -18.62 -13.07
CA SER A 37 23.57 -17.53 -12.27
C SER A 37 22.72 -16.73 -13.24
N VAL A 38 21.44 -17.09 -13.35
CA VAL A 38 20.43 -16.12 -13.79
C VAL A 38 20.69 -14.90 -12.89
N PRO A 39 21.09 -13.74 -13.43
CA PRO A 39 21.11 -12.53 -12.62
C PRO A 39 19.74 -12.44 -11.99
N THR A 40 19.67 -12.36 -10.66
CA THR A 40 18.41 -12.24 -9.94
C THR A 40 17.68 -11.04 -10.52
N GLU A 41 16.71 -11.30 -11.41
CA GLU A 41 16.02 -10.23 -12.14
C GLU A 41 15.16 -9.52 -11.12
N LEU A 42 15.61 -8.33 -10.73
CA LEU A 42 14.92 -7.49 -9.78
C LEU A 42 13.58 -7.11 -10.41
N GLN A 43 12.49 -7.30 -9.67
CA GLN A 43 11.15 -6.90 -10.05
C GLN A 43 10.67 -5.77 -9.16
N ILE A 44 9.86 -4.87 -9.73
CA ILE A 44 9.23 -3.77 -9.01
C ILE A 44 7.83 -4.21 -8.60
N VAL A 45 7.52 -4.15 -7.31
CA VAL A 45 6.18 -4.40 -6.79
C VAL A 45 5.54 -3.09 -6.38
N GLN A 46 4.45 -2.73 -7.06
CA GLN A 46 3.66 -1.56 -6.75
C GLN A 46 2.99 -1.70 -5.39
N ARG A 47 3.08 -0.65 -4.56
CA ARG A 47 2.46 -0.61 -3.24
C ARG A 47 1.47 0.55 -3.12
N PHE A 48 0.77 0.88 -4.21
CA PHE A 48 -0.21 1.96 -4.26
C PHE A 48 -1.47 1.54 -5.01
N PRO A 49 -2.64 2.09 -4.65
CA PRO A 49 -3.88 1.89 -5.37
C PRO A 49 -3.93 2.72 -6.67
N GLN A 50 -4.77 2.32 -7.62
CA GLN A 50 -5.02 3.06 -8.87
C GLN A 50 -6.10 4.13 -8.66
N VAL A 51 -5.84 5.07 -7.74
CA VAL A 51 -6.68 6.25 -7.47
C VAL A 51 -5.86 7.54 -7.44
N LEU A 52 -4.68 7.50 -8.08
CA LEU A 52 -3.76 8.62 -8.14
C LEU A 52 -4.33 9.70 -9.08
N VAL A 53 -4.16 10.96 -8.69
CA VAL A 53 -4.64 12.14 -9.41
C VAL A 53 -3.50 13.14 -9.58
N PRO A 54 -3.62 14.15 -10.46
CA PRO A 54 -2.60 15.17 -10.60
C PRO A 54 -2.23 15.86 -9.28
N GLY A 55 -0.94 16.19 -9.11
CA GLY A 55 -0.36 16.84 -7.94
C GLY A 55 0.92 16.15 -7.46
N ASN A 56 1.23 16.27 -6.16
CA ASN A 56 2.34 15.53 -5.53
C ASN A 56 1.94 14.07 -5.32
N VAL A 57 2.34 13.20 -6.25
CA VAL A 57 1.96 11.79 -6.27
C VAL A 57 2.94 10.96 -5.45
N ARG A 58 2.41 10.18 -4.51
CA ARG A 58 3.15 9.20 -3.70
C ARG A 58 3.15 7.82 -4.38
N ILE A 59 4.34 7.29 -4.67
CA ILE A 59 4.58 6.08 -5.46
C ILE A 59 5.46 5.10 -4.66
N PRO A 60 4.93 4.47 -3.60
CA PRO A 60 5.65 3.44 -2.85
C PRO A 60 5.86 2.18 -3.69
N VAL A 61 7.09 1.67 -3.68
CA VAL A 61 7.47 0.41 -4.33
C VAL A 61 8.24 -0.50 -3.38
N SER A 62 8.03 -1.80 -3.50
CA SER A 62 8.91 -2.83 -2.92
C SER A 62 9.68 -3.53 -4.04
N LEU A 63 10.76 -4.23 -3.68
CA LEU A 63 11.53 -5.03 -4.61
C LEU A 63 11.20 -6.51 -4.44
N ALA A 64 11.22 -7.25 -5.54
CA ALA A 64 11.03 -8.69 -5.58
C ALA A 64 12.07 -9.36 -6.48
N ASN A 65 12.16 -10.68 -6.37
CA ASN A 65 12.88 -11.54 -7.30
C ASN A 65 12.04 -12.80 -7.58
N ASN A 66 12.64 -13.81 -8.20
CA ASN A 66 12.00 -15.08 -8.51
C ASN A 66 11.48 -15.85 -7.27
N ASP A 67 12.03 -15.59 -6.09
CA ASP A 67 11.64 -16.22 -4.82
C ASP A 67 10.53 -15.43 -4.10
N GLY A 68 10.19 -14.24 -4.58
CA GLY A 68 9.12 -13.38 -4.05
C GLY A 68 9.62 -12.01 -3.62
N LEU A 69 8.85 -11.37 -2.72
CA LEU A 69 9.20 -10.06 -2.18
C LEU A 69 10.49 -10.15 -1.36
N LEU A 70 11.40 -9.20 -1.60
CA LEU A 70 12.65 -9.11 -0.85
C LEU A 70 12.37 -8.54 0.54
N SER A 71 12.86 -9.24 1.56
CA SER A 71 12.70 -8.87 2.97
C SER A 71 14.04 -8.50 3.59
N MET A 72 13.99 -7.78 4.72
CA MET A 72 15.18 -7.38 5.49
C MET A 72 15.96 -8.55 6.09
N ASP A 73 15.32 -9.72 6.25
CA ASP A 73 15.89 -10.96 6.75
C ASP A 73 16.22 -11.99 5.65
N GLY A 74 15.92 -11.67 4.38
CA GLY A 74 16.01 -12.59 3.24
C GLY A 74 17.41 -12.79 2.65
N GLY A 75 18.47 -12.33 3.33
CA GLY A 75 19.87 -12.49 2.92
C GLY A 75 20.32 -11.69 1.68
N THR A 76 19.39 -11.06 0.97
CA THR A 76 19.68 -10.11 -0.13
C THR A 76 19.85 -8.72 0.45
N GLU A 77 20.98 -8.07 0.19
CA GLU A 77 21.21 -6.70 0.63
C GLU A 77 20.33 -5.73 -0.16
N LEU A 78 19.47 -4.99 0.56
CA LEU A 78 18.59 -3.99 -0.02
C LEU A 78 19.23 -2.60 0.08
N PRO A 79 19.24 -1.80 -1.00
CA PRO A 79 19.88 -0.49 -0.98
C PRO A 79 19.19 0.46 0.00
N ALA A 80 19.95 1.35 0.64
CA ALA A 80 19.37 2.36 1.54
C ALA A 80 18.56 3.43 0.78
N THR A 81 18.80 3.57 -0.53
CA THR A 81 18.16 4.56 -1.39
C THR A 81 18.05 4.00 -2.79
N LEU A 82 16.93 4.24 -3.46
CA LEU A 82 16.75 3.98 -4.88
C LEU A 82 16.68 5.30 -5.64
N THR A 83 17.13 5.25 -6.90
CA THR A 83 16.98 6.32 -7.88
C THR A 83 16.06 5.84 -8.99
N ALA A 84 15.18 6.71 -9.46
CA ALA A 84 14.25 6.39 -10.53
C ALA A 84 13.97 7.59 -11.43
N ASN A 85 13.38 7.31 -12.59
CA ASN A 85 12.78 8.28 -13.49
C ASN A 85 11.30 7.93 -13.70
N ILE A 86 10.44 8.93 -13.86
CA ILE A 86 9.08 8.76 -14.37
C ILE A 86 9.13 8.98 -15.87
N VAL A 87 8.61 7.99 -16.60
CA VAL A 87 8.60 7.94 -18.06
C VAL A 87 7.16 7.97 -18.54
N ASN A 88 6.86 8.74 -19.58
CA ASN A 88 5.55 8.66 -20.24
C ASN A 88 5.43 7.31 -20.96
N ALA A 89 4.39 6.53 -20.64
CA ALA A 89 4.29 5.15 -21.10
C ALA A 89 4.02 5.02 -22.62
N GLU A 90 3.51 6.07 -23.27
CA GLU A 90 3.24 6.08 -24.71
C GLU A 90 4.47 6.48 -25.53
N THR A 91 5.19 7.50 -25.08
CA THR A 91 6.32 8.08 -25.83
C THR A 91 7.67 7.51 -25.43
N GLY A 92 7.80 6.96 -24.22
CA GLY A 92 9.07 6.53 -23.64
C GLY A 92 9.96 7.70 -23.18
N GLU A 93 9.46 8.93 -23.19
CA GLU A 93 10.21 10.10 -22.74
C GLU A 93 10.24 10.21 -21.22
N ILE A 94 11.39 10.56 -20.66
CA ILE A 94 11.52 10.89 -19.23
C ILE A 94 10.80 12.22 -18.99
N VAL A 95 9.75 12.19 -18.19
CA VAL A 95 8.98 13.38 -17.81
C VAL A 95 9.44 13.98 -16.48
N ILE A 96 9.91 13.14 -15.56
CA ILE A 96 10.43 13.56 -14.24
C ILE A 96 11.63 12.69 -13.90
N GLY A 97 12.73 13.31 -13.45
CA GLY A 97 13.86 12.57 -12.90
C GLY A 97 15.21 13.26 -13.10
N PRO A 98 16.26 12.77 -12.43
CA PRO A 98 16.22 11.64 -11.50
C PRO A 98 15.57 12.05 -10.16
N ILE A 99 14.75 11.16 -9.60
CA ILE A 99 14.19 11.28 -8.24
C ILE A 99 14.73 10.15 -7.36
N THR A 100 14.78 10.37 -6.05
CA THR A 100 15.27 9.38 -5.09
C THR A 100 14.27 9.12 -3.98
N ALA A 101 14.29 7.90 -3.44
CA ALA A 101 13.52 7.51 -2.28
C ALA A 101 14.39 6.71 -1.32
N LYS A 102 14.33 7.06 -0.04
CA LYS A 102 14.99 6.28 1.02
C LYS A 102 14.19 5.02 1.30
N ARG A 103 14.87 3.98 1.78
CA ARG A 103 14.21 2.76 2.26
C ARG A 103 13.48 3.06 3.57
N HIS A 104 12.22 2.65 3.63
CA HIS A 104 11.41 2.60 4.84
C HIS A 104 11.24 1.12 5.24
N ASP A 105 11.68 0.78 6.45
CA ASP A 105 11.73 -0.59 6.98
C ASP A 105 11.32 -0.68 8.46
N LYS A 106 10.86 0.42 9.06
CA LYS A 106 10.60 0.48 10.50
C LYS A 106 9.35 -0.32 10.87
N GLY A 107 9.56 -1.43 11.58
CA GLY A 107 8.48 -2.34 11.96
C GLY A 107 7.96 -3.18 10.78
N LEU A 108 8.71 -3.26 9.67
CA LEU A 108 8.32 -3.96 8.45
C LEU A 108 9.33 -5.04 8.09
N SER A 109 8.84 -6.25 7.81
CA SER A 109 9.69 -7.31 7.26
C SER A 109 10.06 -7.03 5.79
N ILE A 110 9.12 -6.48 5.03
CA ILE A 110 9.28 -6.14 3.61
C ILE A 110 9.34 -4.61 3.52
N PRO A 111 10.49 -4.03 3.15
CA PRO A 111 10.62 -2.58 3.07
C PRO A 111 9.95 -2.03 1.81
N TYR A 112 9.80 -0.71 1.80
CA TYR A 112 9.32 0.02 0.64
C TYR A 112 10.10 1.33 0.44
N TYR A 113 9.95 1.93 -0.73
CA TYR A 113 10.59 3.18 -1.12
C TYR A 113 9.49 4.13 -1.62
N PRO A 114 9.05 5.11 -0.80
CA PRO A 114 7.98 6.05 -1.16
C PRO A 114 8.53 7.16 -2.06
N PHE A 115 8.62 6.91 -3.36
CA PHE A 115 8.94 7.97 -4.31
C PHE A 115 7.83 9.02 -4.30
N ARG A 116 8.21 10.29 -4.51
CA ARG A 116 7.27 11.39 -4.72
C ARG A 116 7.62 12.13 -5.99
N ALA A 117 6.60 12.49 -6.76
CA ALA A 117 6.76 13.21 -8.02
C ALA A 117 5.56 14.14 -8.24
N ASP A 118 5.82 15.37 -8.66
CA ASP A 118 4.77 16.31 -9.05
C ASP A 118 4.33 16.02 -10.49
N ILE A 119 3.22 15.30 -10.65
CA ILE A 119 2.67 14.93 -11.95
C ILE A 119 1.38 15.71 -12.16
N GLU A 120 1.39 16.69 -13.07
CA GLU A 120 0.26 17.61 -13.26
C GLU A 120 -0.74 17.14 -14.33
N GLU A 121 -0.43 16.07 -15.05
CA GLU A 121 -1.21 15.60 -16.19
C GLU A 121 -1.85 14.23 -15.93
N VAL A 122 -3.12 14.10 -16.35
CA VAL A 122 -3.80 12.81 -16.46
C VAL A 122 -3.13 11.98 -17.56
N GLY A 123 -2.80 10.73 -17.28
CA GLY A 123 -2.06 9.90 -18.22
C GLY A 123 -1.54 8.61 -17.63
N ILE A 124 -0.86 7.83 -18.48
CA ILE A 124 -0.17 6.60 -18.08
C ILE A 124 1.33 6.85 -18.15
N PHE A 125 1.98 6.57 -17.03
CA PHE A 125 3.42 6.70 -16.84
C PHE A 125 4.00 5.37 -16.36
N SER A 126 5.32 5.29 -16.28
CA SER A 126 6.03 4.21 -15.60
C SER A 126 7.11 4.79 -14.70
N ILE A 127 7.26 4.25 -13.49
CA ILE A 127 8.47 4.47 -12.70
C ILE A 127 9.53 3.44 -13.11
N VAL A 128 10.66 3.93 -13.60
CA VAL A 128 11.81 3.11 -14.02
C VAL A 128 12.92 3.31 -13.00
N ILE A 129 13.25 2.25 -12.26
CA ILE A 129 14.27 2.27 -11.19
C ILE A 129 15.62 1.90 -11.79
N ASP A 130 16.68 2.62 -11.40
CA ASP A 130 18.05 2.34 -11.82
C ASP A 130 18.44 0.91 -11.41
N GLY A 131 18.86 0.09 -12.39
CA GLY A 131 19.21 -1.31 -12.18
C GLY A 131 18.01 -2.28 -12.10
N GLY A 132 16.78 -1.77 -12.25
CA GLY A 132 15.56 -2.58 -12.37
C GLY A 132 15.16 -2.87 -13.83
N PRO A 133 13.95 -3.40 -14.04
CA PRO A 133 13.38 -3.64 -15.38
C PRO A 133 13.21 -2.34 -16.15
N THR A 134 13.52 -2.36 -17.45
CA THR A 134 13.48 -1.17 -18.31
C THR A 134 12.06 -0.68 -18.62
N ASP A 135 11.07 -1.56 -18.53
CA ASP A 135 9.64 -1.26 -18.66
C ASP A 135 9.05 -0.62 -17.39
N GLY A 136 9.74 -0.75 -16.25
CA GLY A 136 9.37 -0.13 -15.00
C GLY A 136 8.06 -0.66 -14.42
N ALA A 137 7.39 0.15 -13.60
CA ALA A 137 6.06 -0.15 -13.05
C ALA A 137 5.06 0.95 -13.42
N GLY A 138 3.90 0.56 -13.97
CA GLY A 138 2.88 1.48 -14.47
C GLY A 138 2.21 2.36 -13.41
N ILE A 139 2.03 3.63 -13.72
CA ILE A 139 1.36 4.63 -12.89
C ILE A 139 0.22 5.20 -13.72
N GLN A 140 -1.01 5.06 -13.26
CA GLN A 140 -2.15 5.71 -13.89
C GLN A 140 -2.55 6.93 -13.07
N ILE A 141 -2.38 8.11 -13.66
CA ILE A 141 -2.92 9.36 -13.13
C ILE A 141 -4.30 9.57 -13.75
N MET A 142 -5.33 9.58 -12.90
CA MET A 142 -6.74 9.66 -13.28
C MET A 142 -7.28 11.07 -13.16
N ASP A 143 -8.36 11.36 -13.89
CA ASP A 143 -9.11 12.60 -13.71
C ASP A 143 -9.71 12.63 -12.29
N PRO A 144 -9.46 13.69 -11.49
CA PRO A 144 -10.00 13.81 -10.14
C PRO A 144 -11.51 13.60 -10.04
N SER A 145 -12.27 13.97 -11.07
CA SER A 145 -13.73 13.79 -11.11
C SER A 145 -14.18 12.33 -11.15
N GLN A 146 -13.28 11.40 -11.46
CA GLN A 146 -13.54 9.96 -11.45
C GLN A 146 -13.19 9.30 -10.11
N ILE A 147 -12.58 10.03 -9.19
CA ILE A 147 -12.16 9.53 -7.89
C ILE A 147 -13.12 10.00 -6.81
N SER A 148 -13.76 9.06 -6.12
CA SER A 148 -14.76 9.37 -5.08
C SER A 148 -14.23 9.27 -3.65
N ILE A 149 -13.07 8.65 -3.46
CA ILE A 149 -12.39 8.66 -2.16
C ILE A 149 -11.83 10.07 -1.89
N PRO A 150 -11.86 10.59 -0.64
CA PRO A 150 -11.37 11.93 -0.34
C PRO A 150 -9.95 12.17 -0.86
N LEU A 151 -9.76 13.27 -1.57
CA LEU A 151 -8.47 13.66 -2.15
C LEU A 151 -7.73 14.62 -1.22
N VAL A 152 -6.40 14.69 -1.35
CA VAL A 152 -5.62 15.76 -0.72
C VAL A 152 -6.16 17.12 -1.18
N GLY A 153 -6.30 18.06 -0.24
CA GLY A 153 -6.92 19.37 -0.46
C GLY A 153 -8.45 19.40 -0.34
N SER A 154 -9.11 18.26 -0.19
CA SER A 154 -10.57 18.19 0.03
C SER A 154 -10.92 18.00 1.51
N ALA A 155 -12.13 18.40 1.89
CA ALA A 155 -12.64 18.13 3.24
C ALA A 155 -12.87 16.63 3.44
N LEU A 156 -12.42 16.10 4.57
CA LEU A 156 -12.71 14.72 4.95
C LEU A 156 -14.21 14.62 5.35
N PRO A 157 -15.03 13.79 4.67
CA PRO A 157 -16.45 13.70 4.99
C PRO A 157 -16.67 13.21 6.42
N PRO A 158 -17.58 13.85 7.20
CA PRO A 158 -17.91 13.37 8.53
C PRO A 158 -18.58 12.00 8.43
N PHE A 159 -18.23 11.12 9.35
CA PHE A 159 -18.79 9.79 9.44
C PHE A 159 -18.80 9.32 10.89
N ASP A 160 -19.91 8.75 11.32
CA ASP A 160 -20.01 8.19 12.66
C ASP A 160 -19.34 6.81 12.72
N THR A 161 -18.01 6.79 12.88
CA THR A 161 -17.26 5.54 13.00
C THR A 161 -17.74 4.69 14.19
N PRO A 162 -17.66 3.34 14.10
CA PRO A 162 -17.83 2.47 15.25
C PRO A 162 -16.93 2.90 16.42
N THR A 163 -17.47 2.77 17.63
CA THR A 163 -16.77 3.09 18.90
C THR A 163 -17.03 2.01 19.92
N VAL A 164 -16.29 2.05 21.04
CA VAL A 164 -16.53 1.18 22.21
C VAL A 164 -17.94 1.35 22.79
N ASP A 165 -18.50 2.57 22.77
CA ASP A 165 -19.81 2.87 23.34
C ASP A 165 -20.96 2.53 22.38
N ASN A 166 -20.70 2.62 21.07
CA ASN A 166 -21.64 2.23 20.02
C ASN A 166 -20.89 1.64 18.83
N ASN A 167 -20.95 0.32 18.71
CA ASN A 167 -20.24 -0.43 17.69
C ASN A 167 -20.87 -0.31 16.29
N ARG A 168 -22.09 0.23 16.18
CA ARG A 168 -22.80 0.48 14.92
C ARG A 168 -22.85 -0.74 13.98
N GLY A 169 -22.96 -1.93 14.56
CA GLY A 169 -23.04 -3.18 13.82
C GLY A 169 -21.70 -3.77 13.40
N VAL A 170 -20.58 -3.23 13.87
CA VAL A 170 -19.22 -3.77 13.66
C VAL A 170 -18.78 -4.52 14.91
N ASN A 171 -18.54 -5.82 14.82
CA ASN A 171 -18.14 -6.66 15.94
C ASN A 171 -17.20 -7.82 15.50
N PRO A 172 -15.93 -7.83 15.95
CA PRO A 172 -15.32 -6.88 16.87
C PRO A 172 -15.12 -5.50 16.22
N ILE A 173 -15.12 -4.42 17.01
CA ILE A 173 -14.80 -3.07 16.52
C ILE A 173 -13.34 -2.93 16.08
N CYS A 174 -12.49 -3.84 16.54
CA CYS A 174 -11.07 -3.89 16.23
C CYS A 174 -10.60 -5.35 16.22
N THR A 175 -9.98 -5.77 15.12
CA THR A 175 -9.42 -7.10 14.91
C THR A 175 -7.93 -7.17 15.28
N TYR A 176 -7.36 -6.06 15.75
CA TYR A 176 -5.98 -6.03 16.24
C TYR A 176 -5.81 -6.92 17.49
N LEU A 177 -4.69 -7.64 17.55
CA LEU A 177 -4.37 -8.58 18.61
C LEU A 177 -3.08 -8.15 19.34
N PRO A 178 -2.94 -8.47 20.64
CA PRO A 178 -3.81 -9.35 21.46
C PRO A 178 -5.06 -8.67 22.04
N ALA A 179 -5.20 -7.35 21.92
CA ALA A 179 -6.35 -6.59 22.39
C ALA A 179 -6.71 -5.50 21.39
N ALA A 180 -7.99 -5.11 21.38
CA ALA A 180 -8.48 -3.99 20.59
C ALA A 180 -7.62 -2.74 20.83
N CYS A 181 -7.31 -2.01 19.76
CA CYS A 181 -6.50 -0.80 19.85
C CYS A 181 -7.26 0.35 20.54
N SER A 182 -6.55 1.38 20.99
CA SER A 182 -7.13 2.50 21.76
C SER A 182 -7.83 3.58 20.90
N LEU A 183 -7.96 3.37 19.59
CA LEU A 183 -8.39 4.38 18.61
C LEU A 183 -9.92 4.35 18.30
N HIS A 184 -10.72 3.88 19.26
CA HIS A 184 -12.17 3.62 19.12
C HIS A 184 -13.05 4.40 20.11
N ASN A 185 -12.55 5.53 20.62
CA ASN A 185 -13.20 6.30 21.71
C ASN A 185 -14.04 7.49 21.23
N ILE A 186 -13.97 7.84 19.94
CA ILE A 186 -14.66 8.99 19.36
C ILE A 186 -15.03 8.70 17.91
N THR A 187 -16.13 9.28 17.44
CA THR A 187 -16.50 9.19 16.03
C THR A 187 -15.66 10.16 15.18
N LEU A 188 -15.50 9.90 13.87
CA LEU A 188 -14.89 10.88 12.97
C LEU A 188 -15.70 12.19 12.90
N THR A 189 -17.03 12.13 12.91
CA THR A 189 -17.91 13.32 12.99
C THR A 189 -17.56 14.19 14.20
N ASP A 190 -17.48 13.60 15.39
CA ASP A 190 -17.20 14.34 16.62
C ASP A 190 -15.76 14.85 16.66
N ALA A 191 -14.81 14.08 16.14
CA ALA A 191 -13.41 14.49 16.05
C ALA A 191 -13.22 15.71 15.14
N LEU A 192 -13.91 15.77 13.99
CA LEU A 192 -13.88 16.92 13.08
C LEU A 192 -14.42 18.20 13.75
N ALA A 193 -15.31 18.07 14.74
CA ALA A 193 -15.82 19.20 15.50
C ALA A 193 -14.83 19.75 16.55
N LEU A 194 -13.75 19.03 16.88
CA LEU A 194 -12.76 19.45 17.89
C LEU A 194 -11.77 20.51 17.39
N SER A 195 -11.77 20.82 16.08
CA SER A 195 -10.79 21.73 15.45
C SER A 195 -9.33 21.34 15.76
N LYS A 196 -9.04 20.04 15.75
CA LYS A 196 -7.69 19.47 15.86
C LYS A 196 -7.40 18.66 14.60
N PRO A 197 -6.12 18.54 14.18
CA PRO A 197 -5.73 17.58 13.17
C PRO A 197 -6.21 16.17 13.50
N ILE A 198 -6.52 15.38 12.47
CA ILE A 198 -6.99 13.99 12.62
C ILE A 198 -6.13 13.07 11.77
N ALA A 199 -5.73 11.93 12.33
CA ALA A 199 -5.25 10.78 11.59
C ALA A 199 -6.29 9.65 11.67
N TYR A 200 -6.93 9.37 10.54
CA TYR A 200 -7.99 8.36 10.42
C TYR A 200 -7.53 7.19 9.55
N LEU A 201 -7.32 6.04 10.19
CA LEU A 201 -6.92 4.80 9.54
C LEU A 201 -8.13 3.93 9.25
N VAL A 202 -8.24 3.50 8.00
CA VAL A 202 -9.19 2.47 7.57
C VAL A 202 -8.41 1.26 7.09
N GLY A 203 -8.59 0.14 7.78
CA GLY A 203 -7.91 -1.12 7.46
C GLY A 203 -8.16 -2.19 8.51
N THR A 204 -8.09 -3.46 8.12
CA THR A 204 -8.40 -4.61 8.98
C THR A 204 -7.19 -5.50 9.22
N PRO A 205 -6.51 -5.38 10.37
CA PRO A 205 -5.35 -6.20 10.73
C PRO A 205 -5.51 -7.72 10.47
N ALA A 206 -6.63 -8.32 10.88
CA ALA A 206 -6.78 -9.78 10.82
C ALA A 206 -7.09 -10.34 9.42
N HIS A 207 -7.64 -9.53 8.51
CA HIS A 207 -8.13 -9.98 7.19
C HIS A 207 -7.41 -9.32 6.01
N CYS A 208 -6.37 -8.52 6.29
CA CYS A 208 -5.59 -7.82 5.31
C CYS A 208 -4.84 -8.78 4.38
N SER A 209 -5.26 -8.88 3.12
CA SER A 209 -4.67 -9.81 2.16
C SER A 209 -3.20 -9.51 1.82
N THR A 210 -2.77 -8.25 1.99
CA THR A 210 -1.40 -7.80 1.70
C THR A 210 -0.49 -7.81 2.93
N GLY A 211 -1.02 -8.09 4.12
CA GLY A 211 -0.27 -8.09 5.39
C GLY A 211 0.24 -6.73 5.86
N THR A 212 -0.22 -5.63 5.26
CA THR A 212 0.27 -4.26 5.55
C THR A 212 -0.58 -3.51 6.58
N CYS A 213 -1.80 -3.97 6.85
CA CYS A 213 -2.74 -3.29 7.75
C CYS A 213 -2.28 -3.33 9.22
N SER A 214 -1.75 -4.46 9.71
CA SER A 214 -1.25 -4.54 11.09
C SER A 214 -0.05 -3.61 11.32
N PRO A 215 1.01 -3.64 10.48
CA PRO A 215 2.11 -2.69 10.61
C PRO A 215 1.69 -1.23 10.48
N ALA A 216 0.74 -0.91 9.59
CA ALA A 216 0.18 0.43 9.46
C ALA A 216 -0.50 0.92 10.75
N LEU A 217 -1.30 0.06 11.39
CA LEU A 217 -1.93 0.37 12.68
C LEU A 217 -0.89 0.51 13.79
N GLU A 218 0.12 -0.36 13.83
CA GLU A 218 1.22 -0.29 14.81
C GLU A 218 2.03 1.00 14.69
N ALA A 219 2.34 1.42 13.47
CA ALA A 219 2.98 2.70 13.19
C ALA A 219 2.13 3.87 13.71
N LEU A 220 0.81 3.83 13.47
CA LEU A 220 -0.10 4.87 13.96
C LEU A 220 -0.17 4.91 15.49
N LEU A 221 -0.25 3.74 16.14
CA LEU A 221 -0.26 3.61 17.60
C LEU A 221 1.05 4.12 18.22
N GLN A 222 2.19 3.89 17.57
CA GLN A 222 3.47 4.42 18.01
C GLN A 222 3.48 5.95 18.00
N VAL A 223 2.95 6.56 16.94
CA VAL A 223 2.86 8.02 16.81
C VAL A 223 1.85 8.60 17.80
N SER A 224 0.71 7.95 17.99
CA SER A 224 -0.35 8.45 18.87
C SER A 224 0.07 8.55 20.33
N GLN A 225 1.01 7.72 20.80
CA GLN A 225 1.55 7.77 22.15
C GLN A 225 2.15 9.14 22.52
N LYS A 226 2.64 9.91 21.54
CA LYS A 226 3.27 11.21 21.76
C LYS A 226 2.33 12.39 21.51
N LEU A 227 1.32 12.21 20.66
CA LEU A 227 0.55 13.31 20.08
C LEU A 227 -0.96 13.26 20.40
N ALA A 228 -1.41 12.36 21.28
CA ALA A 228 -2.82 12.20 21.63
C ALA A 228 -3.49 13.49 22.14
N ASP A 229 -2.74 14.42 22.74
CA ASP A 229 -3.27 15.72 23.17
C ASP A 229 -3.36 16.74 22.02
N SER A 230 -2.52 16.61 21.00
CA SER A 230 -2.36 17.58 19.92
C SER A 230 -3.22 17.26 18.68
N MET A 231 -3.59 15.99 18.49
CA MET A 231 -4.40 15.53 17.36
C MET A 231 -5.23 14.30 17.74
N THR A 232 -6.27 14.02 16.96
CA THR A 232 -7.15 12.86 17.18
C THR A 232 -6.75 11.70 16.27
N PHE A 233 -6.78 10.49 16.82
CA PHE A 233 -6.44 9.25 16.12
C PHE A 233 -7.65 8.32 16.11
N ILE A 234 -8.02 7.83 14.94
CA ILE A 234 -9.21 6.99 14.74
C ILE A 234 -8.81 5.78 13.90
N HIS A 235 -9.32 4.61 14.28
CA HIS A 235 -9.23 3.39 13.49
C HIS A 235 -10.64 2.90 13.14
N ALA A 236 -10.85 2.46 11.90
CA ALA A 236 -12.04 1.72 11.50
C ALA A 236 -11.68 0.44 10.74
N GLU A 237 -12.39 -0.63 11.07
CA GLU A 237 -12.35 -1.90 10.35
C GLU A 237 -13.07 -1.78 8.99
N ILE A 238 -12.65 -2.58 8.02
CA ILE A 238 -13.29 -2.65 6.69
C ILE A 238 -14.39 -3.69 6.58
N TYR A 239 -14.57 -4.56 7.59
CA TYR A 239 -15.62 -5.56 7.66
C TYR A 239 -16.49 -5.38 8.90
N THR A 240 -17.76 -5.80 8.81
CA THR A 240 -18.68 -5.76 9.96
C THR A 240 -18.34 -6.79 11.03
N ASP A 241 -17.64 -7.87 10.67
CA ASP A 241 -17.28 -8.95 11.59
C ASP A 241 -16.14 -9.82 11.01
N ASP A 242 -15.69 -10.79 11.82
CA ASP A 242 -14.59 -11.72 11.50
C ASP A 242 -14.90 -12.68 10.34
N THR A 243 -16.13 -12.72 9.81
CA THR A 243 -16.41 -13.51 8.61
C THR A 243 -15.81 -12.86 7.36
N ALA A 244 -15.52 -11.56 7.42
CA ALA A 244 -14.99 -10.77 6.31
C ALA A 244 -15.83 -10.88 5.02
N THR A 245 -17.16 -10.96 5.18
CA THR A 245 -18.10 -11.11 4.05
C THR A 245 -18.88 -9.86 3.70
N VAL A 246 -19.09 -8.96 4.67
CA VAL A 246 -19.84 -7.70 4.52
C VAL A 246 -18.92 -6.55 4.89
N VAL A 247 -18.81 -5.58 3.99
CA VAL A 247 -17.99 -4.38 4.23
C VAL A 247 -18.58 -3.51 5.33
N ALA A 248 -17.74 -2.91 6.14
CA ALA A 248 -18.14 -2.01 7.21
C ALA A 248 -18.64 -0.67 6.63
N PRO A 249 -19.49 0.07 7.39
CA PRO A 249 -20.01 1.35 6.91
C PRO A 249 -18.92 2.41 6.64
N ALA A 250 -17.72 2.28 7.23
CA ALA A 250 -16.57 3.13 6.93
C ALA A 250 -16.11 3.03 5.46
N VAL A 251 -16.14 1.83 4.88
CA VAL A 251 -15.76 1.57 3.48
C VAL A 251 -16.77 2.23 2.54
N GLU A 252 -18.05 2.09 2.85
CA GLU A 252 -19.14 2.71 2.08
C GLU A 252 -19.07 4.24 2.15
N ALA A 253 -18.83 4.80 3.34
CA ALA A 253 -18.74 6.25 3.56
C ALA A 253 -17.60 6.91 2.78
N LEU A 254 -16.48 6.20 2.60
CA LEU A 254 -15.31 6.68 1.85
C LEU A 254 -15.27 6.19 0.39
N ASN A 255 -16.23 5.36 -0.02
CA ASN A 255 -16.23 4.66 -1.31
C ASN A 255 -14.88 3.96 -1.60
N MET A 256 -14.33 3.29 -0.58
CA MET A 256 -13.01 2.64 -0.65
C MET A 256 -13.07 1.27 -1.30
N THR A 257 -11.99 0.90 -1.99
CA THR A 257 -11.85 -0.39 -2.70
C THR A 257 -10.53 -1.10 -2.38
N TYR A 258 -9.76 -0.57 -1.43
CA TYR A 258 -8.44 -1.05 -1.03
C TYR A 258 -8.18 -0.73 0.46
N GLU A 259 -7.15 -1.35 1.03
CA GLU A 259 -6.68 -1.10 2.39
C GLU A 259 -5.17 -1.41 2.52
N PRO A 260 -4.48 -0.87 3.55
CA PRO A 260 -4.93 0.20 4.44
C PRO A 260 -4.89 1.58 3.76
N ALA A 261 -5.66 2.54 4.29
CA ALA A 261 -5.54 3.96 3.95
C ALA A 261 -5.56 4.81 5.21
N LEU A 262 -4.59 5.71 5.33
CA LEU A 262 -4.50 6.71 6.40
C LEU A 262 -4.79 8.09 5.82
N PHE A 263 -5.86 8.73 6.30
CA PHE A 263 -6.17 10.12 6.00
C PHE A 263 -5.63 11.00 7.11
N ILE A 264 -4.78 11.97 6.78
CA ILE A 264 -4.29 12.98 7.72
C ILE A 264 -4.90 14.32 7.34
N THR A 265 -5.49 15.02 8.31
CA THR A 265 -6.15 16.31 8.11
C THR A 265 -5.49 17.42 8.93
N ASP A 266 -5.66 18.66 8.49
CA ASP A 266 -5.40 19.84 9.32
C ASP A 266 -6.53 20.06 10.36
N ALA A 267 -6.42 21.13 11.15
CA ALA A 267 -7.41 21.49 12.16
C ALA A 267 -8.77 21.94 11.58
N GLN A 268 -8.86 22.15 10.26
CA GLN A 268 -10.10 22.47 9.55
C GLN A 268 -10.77 21.21 8.96
N GLY A 269 -10.15 20.03 9.12
CA GLY A 269 -10.64 18.78 8.55
C GLY A 269 -10.34 18.65 7.05
N ILE A 270 -9.43 19.45 6.50
CA ILE A 270 -8.96 19.31 5.13
C ILE A 270 -7.87 18.25 5.09
N VAL A 271 -8.00 17.27 4.19
CA VAL A 271 -7.00 16.21 4.00
C VAL A 271 -5.71 16.84 3.48
N VAL A 272 -4.64 16.78 4.27
CA VAL A 272 -3.31 17.28 3.88
C VAL A 272 -2.43 16.19 3.30
N GLU A 273 -2.71 14.93 3.65
CA GLU A 273 -1.98 13.78 3.14
C GLU A 273 -2.81 12.51 3.20
N ARG A 274 -2.53 11.59 2.27
CA ARG A 274 -2.99 10.21 2.30
C ARG A 274 -1.82 9.25 2.18
N LEU A 275 -1.70 8.34 3.16
CA LEU A 275 -0.78 7.22 3.07
C LEU A 275 -1.58 5.95 2.77
N ASP A 276 -1.43 5.46 1.55
CA ASP A 276 -2.14 4.28 1.06
C ASP A 276 -1.22 3.05 0.99
N ALA A 277 -1.81 1.88 1.23
CA ALA A 277 -1.30 0.52 1.03
C ALA A 277 -0.06 0.08 1.82
N VAL A 278 0.95 0.92 2.01
CA VAL A 278 2.08 0.66 2.92
C VAL A 278 2.64 1.99 3.43
N PHE A 279 2.93 2.08 4.71
CA PHE A 279 3.61 3.21 5.34
C PHE A 279 4.14 2.79 6.71
N ASP A 280 5.13 3.52 7.23
CA ASP A 280 5.69 3.31 8.57
C ASP A 280 5.57 4.56 9.44
N ALA A 281 6.03 4.45 10.69
CA ALA A 281 5.93 5.54 11.65
C ALA A 281 6.80 6.75 11.27
N ASP A 282 7.90 6.55 10.52
CA ASP A 282 8.77 7.65 10.12
C ASP A 282 8.07 8.50 9.06
N GLU A 283 7.41 7.87 8.08
CA GLU A 283 6.63 8.58 7.08
C GLU A 283 5.42 9.32 7.67
N ILE A 284 4.73 8.73 8.65
CA ILE A 284 3.66 9.45 9.38
C ILE A 284 4.25 10.69 10.06
N ASN A 285 5.37 10.56 10.77
CA ASN A 285 6.00 11.70 11.45
C ASN A 285 6.44 12.79 10.47
N ASP A 286 6.96 12.43 9.29
CA ASP A 286 7.35 13.40 8.27
C ASP A 286 6.16 14.28 7.87
N VAL A 287 4.96 13.69 7.74
CA VAL A 287 3.72 14.45 7.47
C VAL A 287 3.36 15.33 8.66
N LEU A 288 3.40 14.81 9.88
CA LEU A 288 2.99 15.55 11.08
C LEU A 288 3.91 16.74 11.36
N VAL A 289 5.20 16.65 11.03
CA VAL A 289 6.14 17.78 11.08
C VAL A 289 5.68 18.94 10.18
N THR A 290 5.08 18.66 9.02
CA THR A 290 4.52 19.71 8.13
C THR A 290 3.34 20.45 8.76
N LEU A 291 2.65 19.82 9.72
CA LEU A 291 1.58 20.42 10.51
C LEU A 291 2.09 21.11 11.79
N GLY A 292 3.40 21.12 12.03
CA GLY A 292 3.99 21.67 13.26
C GLY A 292 3.82 20.77 14.49
N LEU A 293 3.57 19.47 14.29
CA LEU A 293 3.41 18.46 15.35
C LEU A 293 4.69 17.60 15.45
N GLN A 294 5.29 17.52 16.65
CA GLN A 294 6.49 16.72 16.93
C GLN A 294 6.60 16.34 18.41
#